data_AF-A0A9E5KQU5-F1
#
_entry.id   AF-A0A9E5KQU5-F1
#
_cell.length_a   1.000
_cell.length_b   1.000
_cell.length_c   1.000
_cell.angle_alpha   90.00
_cell.angle_beta   90.00
_cell.angle_gamma   90.00
#
_symmetry.space_group_name_H-M   'P 1'
#
loop_
_entity.id
_entity.type
_entity.pdbx_description
1 polymer ?
#
loop_
_entity_poly.entity_id
_entity_poly.type
_entity_poly.pdbx_seq_one_letter_code
_entity_poly.pdbx_strand_id
1 'polypeptide(L)'
;VAVSVVARQPALRAAMVEAQRVIGRAHPRLVTEGRDQGSVVFPDAVVRFYLDAHPEVRARRRVDQMRAQGRPADYEAVLRAIQQRDHLDETRVDGPLVCAPGAQRIDTSGLTLDQVVLELERRTRIAVPADLLSPSRAVQTA
;
A
#
# COMPACT_ATOMS: atom_id res chain seq x y z
N VAL A 1 -1.81 -17.04 5.45
CA VAL A 1 -1.16 -17.19 6.78
C VAL A 1 0.37 -17.30 6.69
N ALA A 2 0.98 -17.77 5.59
CA ALA A 2 2.45 -17.90 5.48
C ALA A 2 3.26 -16.57 5.47
N VAL A 3 2.76 -15.51 4.84
CA VAL A 3 3.55 -14.25 4.66
C VAL A 3 3.83 -13.54 5.99
N SER A 4 2.89 -13.58 6.95
CA SER A 4 3.04 -12.89 8.24
C SER A 4 4.15 -13.50 9.11
N VAL A 5 4.34 -14.82 9.06
CA VAL A 5 5.38 -15.50 9.86
C VAL A 5 6.78 -15.16 9.34
N VAL A 6 6.97 -15.21 8.02
CA VAL A 6 8.26 -14.89 7.39
C VAL A 6 8.59 -13.40 7.56
N ALA A 7 7.60 -12.52 7.38
CA ALA A 7 7.78 -11.07 7.50
C ALA A 7 8.09 -10.58 8.93
N ARG A 8 7.94 -11.44 9.95
CA ARG A 8 8.26 -11.14 11.36
C ARG A 8 9.71 -11.41 11.75
N GLN A 9 10.53 -11.98 10.87
CA GLN A 9 11.93 -12.25 11.19
C GLN A 9 12.75 -10.95 11.08
N PRO A 10 13.35 -10.44 12.16
CA PRO A 10 13.92 -9.08 12.15
C PRO A 10 15.06 -8.89 11.14
N ALA A 11 15.95 -9.88 10.98
CA ALA A 11 17.08 -9.76 10.06
C ALA A 11 16.65 -9.71 8.59
N LEU A 12 15.72 -10.59 8.19
CA LEU A 12 15.12 -10.59 6.87
C LEU A 12 14.39 -9.27 6.61
N ARG A 13 13.65 -8.79 7.61
CA ARG A 13 12.93 -7.52 7.49
C ARG A 13 13.90 -6.34 7.32
N ALA A 14 14.99 -6.29 8.08
CA ALA A 14 16.03 -5.28 7.90
C ALA A 14 16.64 -5.34 6.48
N ALA A 15 16.97 -6.54 5.99
CA ALA A 15 17.50 -6.72 4.64
C ALA A 15 16.50 -6.26 3.56
N MET A 16 15.22 -6.59 3.71
CA MET A 16 14.17 -6.19 2.77
C MET A 16 13.89 -4.68 2.79
N VAL A 17 13.95 -4.03 3.96
CA VAL A 17 13.84 -2.57 4.07
C VAL A 17 15.00 -1.90 3.35
N GLU A 18 16.23 -2.37 3.54
CA GLU A 18 17.39 -1.79 2.86
C GLU A 18 17.32 -2.01 1.34
N ALA A 19 16.92 -3.19 0.87
CA ALA A 19 16.73 -3.44 -0.55
C ALA A 19 15.70 -2.48 -1.18
N GLN A 20 14.58 -2.22 -0.50
CA GLN A 20 13.60 -1.23 -0.96
C GLN A 20 14.20 0.19 -1.00
N ARG A 21 14.97 0.58 0.02
CA ARG A 21 15.62 1.91 0.06
C ARG A 21 16.65 2.08 -1.05
N VAL A 22 17.42 1.05 -1.39
CA VAL A 22 18.32 1.05 -2.55
C VAL A 22 17.55 1.38 -3.83
N ILE A 23 16.41 0.72 -4.06
CA ILE A 23 15.55 0.98 -5.22
C ILE A 23 15.01 2.42 -5.18
N GLY A 24 14.54 2.90 -4.02
CA GLY A 24 14.04 4.26 -3.86
C GLY A 24 15.09 5.33 -4.17
N ARG A 25 16.36 5.10 -3.83
CA ARG A 25 17.46 6.02 -4.17
C ARG A 25 17.75 6.04 -5.68
N ALA A 26 17.59 4.91 -6.37
CA ALA A 26 17.77 4.83 -7.82
C ALA A 26 16.60 5.41 -8.62
N HIS A 27 15.39 5.46 -8.02
CA HIS A 27 14.16 5.88 -8.69
C HIS A 27 13.46 7.01 -7.90
N PRO A 28 13.77 8.29 -8.21
CA PRO A 28 13.22 9.43 -7.45
C PRO A 28 11.70 9.60 -7.58
N ARG A 29 11.06 8.94 -8.55
CA ARG A 29 9.61 8.95 -8.80
C ARG A 29 8.98 7.58 -8.55
N LEU A 30 9.42 6.90 -7.50
CA LEU A 30 8.91 5.58 -7.12
C LEU A 30 7.53 5.68 -6.45
N VAL A 31 6.56 4.91 -6.94
CA VAL A 31 5.34 4.57 -6.20
C VAL A 31 5.54 3.18 -5.59
N THR A 32 5.32 3.07 -4.29
CA THR A 32 5.47 1.80 -3.55
C THR A 32 4.22 1.52 -2.73
N GLU A 33 3.88 0.24 -2.58
CA GLU A 33 2.77 -0.24 -1.77
C GLU A 33 3.32 -1.16 -0.65
N GLY A 34 2.71 -1.08 0.53
CA GLY A 34 3.03 -1.97 1.64
C GLY A 34 2.39 -1.49 2.93
N ARG A 35 2.64 -2.20 4.02
CA ARG A 35 2.02 -1.93 5.32
C ARG A 35 2.68 -0.79 6.10
N ASP A 36 3.98 -0.62 5.90
CA ASP A 36 4.83 0.29 6.68
C ASP A 36 5.72 1.16 5.79
N GLN A 37 5.32 1.36 4.54
CA GLN A 37 6.10 2.15 3.57
C GLN A 37 6.32 3.57 4.07
N GLY A 38 5.26 4.26 4.50
CA GLY A 38 5.35 5.65 4.96
C GLY A 38 5.80 5.84 6.41
N SER A 39 5.84 4.77 7.22
CA SER A 39 6.20 4.83 8.64
C SER A 39 7.61 4.31 8.92
N VAL A 40 8.10 3.33 8.15
CA VAL A 40 9.39 2.67 8.38
C VAL A 40 10.29 2.75 7.14
N VAL A 41 9.81 2.33 5.98
CA VAL A 41 10.68 2.17 4.80
C VAL A 41 11.12 3.53 4.26
N PHE A 42 10.17 4.42 4.02
CA PHE A 42 10.32 5.76 3.44
C PHE A 42 9.58 6.81 4.30
N PRO A 43 10.07 7.08 5.53
CA PRO A 43 9.44 8.07 6.43
C PRO A 43 9.43 9.48 5.82
N ASP A 44 10.42 9.79 4.97
CA ASP A 44 10.60 11.10 4.34
C ASP A 44 9.95 11.20 2.95
N ALA A 45 9.11 10.23 2.57
CA ALA A 45 8.39 10.30 1.30
C ALA A 45 7.52 11.56 1.22
N VAL A 46 7.66 12.29 0.11
CA VAL A 46 6.94 13.56 -0.18
C VAL A 46 5.43 13.38 -0.05
N VAL A 47 4.91 12.26 -0.53
CA VAL A 47 3.50 11.90 -0.42
C VAL A 47 3.37 10.51 0.18
N ARG A 48 2.53 10.40 1.21
CA ARG A 48 2.22 9.15 1.89
C ARG A 48 0.70 9.02 2.01
N PHE A 49 0.16 7.90 1.54
CA PHE A 49 -1.26 7.60 1.62
C PHE A 49 -1.49 6.43 2.57
N TYR A 50 -2.57 6.51 3.36
CA TYR A 50 -3.11 5.38 4.10
C TYR A 50 -4.49 5.06 3.54
N LEU A 51 -4.56 4.05 2.68
CA LEU A 51 -5.81 3.60 2.08
C LEU A 51 -6.51 2.64 3.02
N ASP A 52 -7.76 2.92 3.33
CA ASP A 52 -8.60 2.11 4.21
C ASP A 52 -9.92 1.74 3.51
N ALA A 53 -10.59 0.73 4.04
CA ALA A 53 -11.97 0.39 3.69
C ALA A 53 -12.56 -0.57 4.73
N HIS A 54 -13.88 -0.48 4.91
CA HIS A 54 -14.64 -1.43 5.72
C HIS A 54 -14.31 -2.88 5.35
N PRO A 55 -14.06 -3.78 6.34
CA PRO A 55 -13.73 -5.17 6.09
C PRO A 55 -14.71 -5.90 5.15
N GLU A 56 -15.99 -5.59 5.25
CA GLU A 56 -17.07 -6.14 4.43
C GLU A 56 -16.91 -5.75 2.95
N VAL A 57 -16.53 -4.51 2.68
CA VAL A 57 -16.25 -4.02 1.32
C VAL A 57 -15.02 -4.71 0.74
N ARG A 58 -13.96 -4.85 1.55
CA ARG A 58 -12.74 -5.57 1.14
C ARG A 58 -13.00 -7.05 0.88
N ALA A 59 -13.81 -7.69 1.72
CA ALA A 59 -14.21 -9.08 1.55
C ALA A 59 -15.03 -9.27 0.26
N ARG A 60 -16.01 -8.41 0.01
CA ARG A 60 -16.79 -8.44 -1.24
C ARG A 60 -15.92 -8.29 -2.48
N ARG A 61 -15.07 -7.25 -2.53
CA ARG A 61 -14.10 -7.03 -3.63
C ARG A 61 -13.21 -8.24 -3.88
N ARG A 62 -12.73 -8.89 -2.80
CA ARG A 62 -11.89 -10.08 -2.89
C ARG A 62 -12.64 -11.30 -3.41
N VAL A 63 -13.87 -11.52 -2.96
CA VAL A 63 -14.75 -12.59 -3.45
C VAL A 63 -15.02 -12.42 -4.94
N ASP A 64 -15.37 -11.20 -5.36
CA ASP A 64 -15.65 -10.91 -6.77
C ASP A 64 -14.40 -11.15 -7.64
N GLN A 65 -13.22 -10.73 -7.17
CA GLN A 65 -11.95 -11.02 -7.84
C GLN A 65 -11.69 -12.54 -7.95
N MET A 66 -11.94 -13.31 -6.89
CA MET A 66 -11.74 -14.77 -6.90
C MET A 66 -12.72 -15.46 -7.86
N ARG A 67 -13.99 -15.04 -7.87
CA ARG A 67 -15.01 -15.55 -8.79
C ARG A 67 -14.66 -15.24 -10.25
N ALA A 68 -14.20 -14.03 -10.54
CA ALA A 68 -13.75 -13.64 -11.88
C ALA A 68 -12.54 -14.47 -12.36
N GLN A 69 -11.75 -15.02 -11.43
CA GLN A 69 -10.65 -15.94 -11.71
C GLN A 69 -11.07 -17.42 -11.75
N GLY A 70 -12.37 -17.72 -11.69
CA GLY A 70 -12.88 -19.10 -11.67
C GLY A 70 -12.59 -19.87 -10.37
N ARG A 71 -12.28 -19.17 -9.27
CA ARG A 71 -11.93 -19.78 -7.98
C ARG A 71 -13.14 -19.80 -7.04
N PRO A 72 -13.35 -20.90 -6.28
CA PRO A 72 -14.35 -20.93 -5.23
C PRO A 72 -14.09 -19.81 -4.21
N ALA A 73 -15.15 -19.10 -3.81
CA ALA A 73 -15.06 -17.98 -2.88
C ALA A 73 -16.22 -18.01 -1.88
N ASP A 74 -15.88 -18.28 -0.62
CA ASP A 74 -16.78 -18.13 0.53
C ASP A 74 -16.55 -16.76 1.17
N TYR A 75 -17.58 -15.92 1.14
CA TYR A 75 -17.53 -14.57 1.71
C TYR A 75 -17.19 -14.56 3.19
N GLU A 76 -17.79 -15.45 3.98
CA GLU A 76 -17.61 -15.49 5.43
C GLU A 76 -16.19 -15.92 5.79
N ALA A 77 -15.64 -16.90 5.08
CA ALA A 77 -14.24 -17.30 5.24
C ALA A 77 -13.27 -16.17 4.85
N VAL A 78 -13.55 -15.45 3.75
CA VAL A 78 -12.72 -14.33 3.30
C VAL A 78 -12.77 -13.16 4.29
N LEU A 79 -13.94 -12.81 4.79
CA LEU A 79 -14.13 -11.74 5.77
C LEU A 79 -13.34 -12.02 7.06
N ARG A 80 -13.49 -13.23 7.63
CA ARG A 80 -12.73 -13.64 8.83
C ARG A 80 -11.22 -13.58 8.59
N ALA A 81 -10.75 -14.06 7.43
CA ALA A 81 -9.34 -14.04 7.09
C ALA A 81 -8.79 -12.61 6.96
N ILE A 82 -9.59 -11.68 6.44
CA ILE A 82 -9.25 -10.25 6.35
C ILE A 82 -9.15 -9.65 7.76
N GLN A 83 -10.17 -9.80 8.59
CA GLN A 83 -10.17 -9.24 9.95
C GLN A 83 -9.01 -9.78 10.79
N GLN A 84 -8.73 -11.09 10.72
CA GLN A 84 -7.59 -11.69 11.40
C GLN A 84 -6.27 -11.10 10.91
N ARG A 85 -6.14 -10.89 9.59
CA ARG A 85 -4.94 -10.27 9.01
C ARG A 85 -4.77 -8.83 9.48
N ASP A 86 -5.84 -8.04 9.50
CA ASP A 86 -5.79 -6.64 9.93
C ASP A 86 -5.29 -6.54 11.36
N HIS A 87 -5.87 -7.36 12.26
CA HIS A 87 -5.42 -7.44 13.65
C HIS A 87 -3.92 -7.79 13.76
N LEU A 88 -3.44 -8.78 12.99
CA LEU A 88 -2.02 -9.17 12.99
C LEU A 88 -1.10 -8.09 12.40
N ASP A 89 -1.55 -7.39 11.37
CA ASP A 89 -0.80 -6.31 10.71
C ASP A 89 -0.72 -5.07 11.63
N GLU A 90 -1.77 -4.75 12.38
CA GLU A 90 -1.81 -3.61 13.33
C GLU A 90 -1.03 -3.88 14.61
N THR A 91 -1.03 -5.13 15.12
CA THR A 91 -0.42 -5.47 16.43
C THR A 91 1.00 -6.00 16.35
N ARG A 92 1.59 -6.13 15.14
CA ARG A 92 2.98 -6.61 15.02
C ARG A 92 3.97 -5.61 15.62
N VAL A 93 4.97 -6.13 16.33
CA VAL A 93 6.04 -5.32 16.95
C VAL A 93 6.86 -4.59 15.88
N ASP A 94 7.27 -5.30 14.83
CA ASP A 94 8.12 -4.73 13.78
C ASP A 94 7.29 -4.15 12.62
N GLY A 95 7.28 -2.81 12.55
CA GLY A 95 6.60 -2.02 11.54
C GLY A 95 5.10 -2.22 11.49
N PRO A 96 4.36 -2.02 12.58
CA PRO A 96 2.90 -2.15 12.57
C PRO A 96 2.25 -1.35 11.43
N LEU A 97 1.11 -1.85 10.94
CA LEU A 97 0.26 -1.10 10.04
C LEU A 97 -0.31 0.09 10.82
N VAL A 98 0.25 1.26 10.55
CA VAL A 98 -0.14 2.51 11.19
C VAL A 98 -0.27 3.60 10.14
N CYS A 99 -1.18 4.54 10.39
CA CYS A 99 -1.21 5.78 9.63
C CYS A 99 -0.02 6.65 10.07
N ALA A 100 1.03 6.70 9.24
CA ALA A 100 2.24 7.47 9.55
C ALA A 100 1.91 8.96 9.77
N PRO A 101 2.65 9.67 10.64
CA PRO A 101 2.48 11.11 10.82
C PRO A 101 2.62 11.87 9.49
N GLY A 102 1.61 12.68 9.16
CA GLY A 102 1.54 13.42 7.89
C GLY A 102 1.04 12.58 6.70
N ALA A 103 0.73 11.29 6.88
CA ALA A 103 0.08 10.51 5.84
C ALA A 103 -1.38 10.92 5.66
N GLN A 104 -1.83 10.93 4.42
CA GLN A 104 -3.19 11.27 4.06
C GLN A 104 -4.05 10.00 4.09
N ARG A 105 -4.97 9.91 5.07
CA ARG A 105 -5.95 8.81 5.14
C ARG A 105 -7.03 9.00 4.08
N ILE A 106 -7.39 7.90 3.40
CA ILE A 106 -8.44 7.86 2.38
C ILE A 106 -9.29 6.62 2.63
N ASP A 107 -10.56 6.82 2.96
CA ASP A 107 -11.54 5.73 2.98
C ASP A 107 -12.03 5.46 1.56
N THR A 108 -11.79 4.24 1.08
CA THR A 108 -12.16 3.80 -0.26
C THR A 108 -13.45 2.98 -0.26
N SER A 109 -14.15 2.82 0.87
CA SER A 109 -15.32 1.95 1.01
C SER A 109 -16.43 2.25 -0.01
N GLY A 110 -16.66 3.52 -0.28
CA GLY A 110 -17.66 4.01 -1.25
C GLY A 110 -17.10 4.39 -2.62
N LEU A 111 -15.80 4.19 -2.86
CA LEU A 111 -15.15 4.64 -4.09
C LEU A 111 -14.96 3.51 -5.10
N THR A 112 -15.11 3.83 -6.38
CA THR A 112 -14.66 2.98 -7.48
C THR A 112 -13.15 3.06 -7.65
N LEU A 113 -12.56 2.13 -8.42
CA LEU A 113 -11.12 2.16 -8.73
C LEU A 113 -10.72 3.50 -9.35
N ASP A 114 -11.45 3.97 -10.36
CA ASP A 114 -11.15 5.22 -11.05
C ASP A 114 -11.23 6.43 -10.12
N GLN A 115 -12.21 6.46 -9.21
CA GLN A 115 -12.33 7.51 -8.21
C GLN A 115 -11.15 7.50 -7.23
N VAL A 116 -10.69 6.32 -6.81
CA VAL A 116 -9.49 6.21 -5.96
C VAL A 116 -8.26 6.73 -6.71
N VAL A 117 -8.06 6.32 -7.97
CA VAL A 117 -6.93 6.77 -8.79
C VAL A 117 -6.94 8.28 -8.98
N LEU A 118 -8.08 8.86 -9.34
CA LEU A 118 -8.24 10.31 -9.50
C LEU A 118 -7.95 11.06 -8.19
N GLU A 119 -8.42 10.55 -7.05
CA GLU A 119 -8.18 11.19 -5.76
C GLU A 119 -6.70 11.13 -5.35
N LEU A 120 -6.04 10.00 -5.59
CA LEU A 120 -4.59 9.85 -5.36
C LEU A 120 -3.78 10.80 -6.25
N GLU A 121 -4.13 10.87 -7.52
CA GLU A 121 -3.49 11.77 -8.49
C GLU A 121 -3.66 13.24 -8.07
N ARG A 122 -4.89 13.65 -7.76
CA ARG A 122 -5.20 15.02 -7.34
C ARG A 122 -4.39 15.43 -6.11
N ARG A 123 -4.36 14.59 -5.07
CA ARG A 123 -3.58 14.84 -3.85
C ARG A 123 -2.08 14.89 -4.13
N THR A 124 -1.59 14.03 -5.01
CA THR A 124 -0.17 14.02 -5.42
C THR A 124 0.20 15.31 -6.14
N ARG A 125 -0.63 15.80 -7.06
CA ARG A 125 -0.38 17.06 -7.79
C ARG A 125 -0.33 18.29 -6.88
N ILE A 126 -1.08 18.28 -5.78
CA ILE A 126 -1.06 19.37 -4.79
C ILE A 126 0.19 19.30 -3.91
N ALA A 127 0.60 18.10 -3.51
CA ALA A 127 1.67 17.90 -2.54
C ALA A 127 3.08 17.85 -3.16
N VAL A 128 3.19 17.47 -4.44
CA VAL A 128 4.48 17.31 -5.11
C VAL A 128 4.85 18.59 -5.88
N PRO A 129 6.06 19.13 -5.68
CA PRO A 129 6.61 20.20 -6.50
C PRO A 129 6.56 19.91 -8.01
N ALA A 130 6.25 20.93 -8.82
CA ALA A 130 6.04 20.79 -10.28
C ALA A 130 7.28 20.27 -11.04
N ASP A 131 8.48 20.55 -10.53
CA ASP A 131 9.76 20.06 -11.08
C ASP A 131 9.89 18.53 -10.95
N LEU A 132 9.37 17.92 -9.88
CA LEU A 132 9.36 16.47 -9.69
C LEU A 132 8.31 15.74 -10.55
N LEU A 133 7.28 16.45 -11.00
CA LEU A 133 6.22 15.90 -11.87
C LEU A 133 6.56 16.00 -13.37
N SER A 134 7.52 16.85 -13.73
CA SER A 134 7.94 17.05 -15.11
C SER A 134 8.47 15.74 -15.73
N PRO A 135 8.09 15.40 -16.98
CA PRO A 135 8.58 14.18 -17.61
C PRO A 135 10.10 14.19 -17.66
N SER A 136 10.73 13.08 -17.23
CA SER A 136 12.17 12.91 -17.37
C SER A 136 12.53 13.01 -18.86
N ARG A 137 13.53 13.83 -19.21
CA ARG A 137 14.07 13.96 -20.58
C ARG A 137 14.56 12.62 -21.18
N ALA A 138 14.59 11.53 -20.41
CA ALA A 138 15.11 10.23 -20.81
C ALA A 138 14.16 9.40 -21.71
N VAL A 139 12.90 9.80 -21.92
CA VAL A 139 11.95 9.06 -22.78
C VAL A 139 11.67 9.81 -24.09
N GLN A 140 12.73 10.21 -24.79
CA GLN A 140 12.62 10.84 -26.12
C GLN A 140 13.68 10.39 -27.13
N THR A 141 14.41 9.31 -26.84
CA THR A 141 15.32 8.67 -27.82
C THR A 141 15.18 7.14 -27.74
N ALA A 142 14.29 6.60 -28.58
CA ALA A 142 14.34 5.25 -29.13
C ALA A 142 13.42 5.22 -30.36
#